data_AF-A0A2W5V6R6-F1
#
_entry.id   AF-A0A2W5V6R6-F1
#
_cell.length_a   1.000
_cell.length_b   1.000
_cell.length_c   1.000
_cell.angle_alpha   90.00
_cell.angle_beta   90.00
_cell.angle_gamma   90.00
#
_symmetry.space_group_name_H-M   'P 1'
#
loop_
_entity.id
_entity.type
_entity.pdbx_description
1 polymer ?
#
loop_
_entity_poly.entity_id
_entity_poly.type
_entity_poly.pdbx_seq_one_letter_code
_entity_poly.pdbx_strand_id
1 'polypeptide(L)'
;MTAPATTPKTDKMPSSIWFIVSNEFAERFCFYGINSILVAYMVSHMKFPDGKALAWGALFKSAAYGFPMVGAIISDVFWGKFRTIFIFSIIYATGCVCLALFGSSEFALVASLGLVALGTGGIKPCVSTNVGDQFDAKNAHLIERAFSLFYMAINAGSSISIFLCPALLDDPNWGPKWAFGAPAIMMVLATVVFIAGRARYVMVPPAGKAWLKEVFSADGLKLIAKLAVLYVFVAIFWALWDQGNGGALVLQAQSPLMDKSIFGLFTLKAAQVQVVNGLFILILAPVFSYGIYPVVGKFVKVTPLRKIGAGLVVMGSSFLIVGWLEDQLMAGKPVSVWWQLLAYFVLTAAELLVSVTALEFSYKQAPLRIKSFIMALFLLSTMLGNLVIAVVNFASVKPMTTQAIEAGAQTWLTVADGSQFVPGQKIDFNGKTGLKQMVKNKKGELEPADVEGTFLVAEVQGNRLRVMTAAREDVISQGEMKAADGVSTYSLVGSAYYYFFIAVIWIAAVIFAIYAKFYKEQDFVRTDDGAASA
;
A
#
# COMPACT_ATOMS: atom_id res chain seq x y z
N MET A 1 22.95 -30.71 3.59
CA MET A 1 21.84 -31.00 2.66
C MET A 1 21.13 -32.24 3.17
N THR A 2 20.00 -32.09 3.87
CA THR A 2 19.17 -33.22 4.32
C THR A 2 18.11 -33.51 3.27
N ALA A 3 17.78 -34.79 3.04
CA ALA A 3 16.83 -35.24 2.04
C ALA A 3 15.46 -34.54 2.18
N PRO A 4 14.74 -34.25 1.08
CA PRO A 4 13.39 -33.72 1.14
C PRO A 4 12.51 -34.69 1.93
N ALA A 5 11.74 -34.19 2.90
CA ALA A 5 10.77 -35.00 3.60
C ALA A 5 9.79 -35.55 2.54
N THR A 6 9.73 -36.88 2.41
CA THR A 6 8.71 -37.53 1.60
C THR A 6 7.37 -37.22 2.22
N THR A 7 6.42 -36.70 1.42
CA THR A 7 5.08 -36.35 1.90
C THR A 7 4.50 -37.53 2.68
N PRO A 8 4.15 -37.37 3.97
CA PRO A 8 3.51 -38.43 4.72
C PRO A 8 2.21 -38.78 3.98
N LYS A 9 2.09 -40.02 3.49
CA LYS A 9 0.90 -40.53 2.78
C LYS A 9 -0.30 -40.66 3.75
N THR A 10 -0.78 -39.55 4.28
CA THR A 10 -1.82 -39.47 5.31
C THR A 10 -3.00 -38.66 4.82
N ASP A 11 -4.19 -39.02 5.26
CA ASP A 11 -5.44 -38.32 4.95
C ASP A 11 -5.68 -37.07 5.83
N LYS A 12 -4.68 -36.69 6.62
CA LYS A 12 -4.77 -35.60 7.61
C LYS A 12 -4.10 -34.33 7.08
N MET A 13 -4.48 -33.19 7.67
CA MET A 13 -3.83 -31.91 7.41
C MET A 13 -2.32 -32.01 7.66
N PRO A 14 -1.46 -31.68 6.69
CA PRO A 14 -0.02 -31.68 6.90
C PRO A 14 0.35 -30.75 8.06
N SER A 15 1.14 -31.26 9.01
CA SER A 15 1.52 -30.47 10.18
C SER A 15 2.39 -29.25 9.84
N SER A 16 2.98 -29.21 8.62
CA SER A 16 3.68 -28.04 8.08
C SER A 16 2.77 -26.83 7.88
N ILE A 17 1.47 -27.03 7.66
CA ILE A 17 0.50 -25.94 7.41
C ILE A 17 0.44 -24.96 8.58
N TRP A 18 0.50 -25.46 9.83
CA TRP A 18 0.49 -24.58 11.00
C TRP A 18 1.69 -23.63 11.03
N PHE A 19 2.87 -24.09 10.62
CA PHE A 19 4.06 -23.23 10.52
C PHE A 19 3.90 -22.18 9.42
N ILE A 20 3.32 -22.54 8.28
CA ILE A 20 3.11 -21.62 7.15
C ILE A 20 2.07 -20.56 7.53
N VAL A 21 0.95 -20.96 8.14
CA VAL A 21 -0.13 -20.05 8.55
C VAL A 21 0.35 -19.09 9.64
N SER A 22 1.10 -19.56 10.65
CA SER A 22 1.69 -18.68 11.66
C SER A 22 2.71 -17.71 11.08
N ASN A 23 3.52 -18.16 10.12
CA ASN A 23 4.45 -17.29 9.41
C ASN A 23 3.71 -16.23 8.58
N GLU A 24 2.63 -16.60 7.88
CA GLU A 24 1.82 -15.65 7.11
C GLU A 24 1.16 -14.60 8.01
N PHE A 25 0.60 -15.00 9.15
CA PHE A 25 0.06 -14.06 10.14
C PHE A 25 1.11 -13.02 10.54
N ALA A 26 2.31 -13.47 10.90
CA ALA A 26 3.37 -12.62 11.40
C ALA A 26 3.98 -11.72 10.31
N GLU A 27 4.13 -12.21 9.09
CA GLU A 27 4.57 -11.41 7.94
C GLU A 27 3.52 -10.34 7.59
N ARG A 28 2.22 -10.69 7.59
CA ARG A 28 1.14 -9.74 7.29
C ARG A 28 1.01 -8.69 8.38
N PHE A 29 1.17 -9.09 9.64
CA PHE A 29 1.32 -8.14 10.74
C PHE A 29 2.44 -7.13 10.43
N CYS A 30 3.61 -7.63 10.03
CA CYS A 30 4.77 -6.79 9.75
C CYS A 30 4.52 -5.80 8.60
N PHE A 31 4.07 -6.30 7.44
CA PHE A 31 3.87 -5.50 6.24
C PHE A 31 2.80 -4.41 6.42
N TYR A 32 1.62 -4.78 6.93
CA TYR A 32 0.54 -3.81 7.16
C TYR A 32 0.83 -2.89 8.34
N GLY A 33 1.53 -3.39 9.37
CA GLY A 33 1.97 -2.58 10.50
C GLY A 33 2.87 -1.43 10.05
N ILE A 34 3.94 -1.74 9.29
CA ILE A 34 4.84 -0.73 8.72
C ILE A 34 4.08 0.24 7.82
N ASN A 35 3.28 -0.25 6.86
CA ASN A 35 2.54 0.61 5.95
C ASN A 35 1.59 1.57 6.68
N SER A 36 0.92 1.11 7.74
CA SER A 36 -0.05 1.92 8.47
C SER A 36 0.55 3.16 9.14
N ILE A 37 1.83 3.11 9.52
CA ILE A 37 2.50 4.18 10.28
C ILE A 37 3.55 4.93 9.48
N LEU A 38 4.03 4.38 8.36
CA LEU A 38 5.24 4.88 7.68
C LEU A 38 5.13 6.35 7.24
N VAL A 39 4.04 6.71 6.54
CA VAL A 39 3.83 8.09 6.08
C VAL A 39 3.63 9.04 7.26
N ALA A 40 2.81 8.65 8.24
CA ALA A 40 2.58 9.43 9.45
C ALA A 40 3.87 9.64 10.26
N TYR A 41 4.76 8.64 10.31
CA TYR A 41 6.07 8.76 10.93
C TYR A 41 6.96 9.78 10.21
N MET A 42 7.08 9.69 8.88
CA MET A 42 7.87 10.64 8.10
C MET A 42 7.39 12.08 8.29
N VAL A 43 6.08 12.32 8.30
CA VAL A 43 5.51 13.67 8.51
C VAL A 43 5.67 14.13 9.96
N SER A 44 5.18 13.35 10.94
CA SER A 44 5.08 13.82 12.32
C SER A 44 6.42 13.82 13.06
N HIS A 45 7.31 12.86 12.77
CA HIS A 45 8.56 12.66 13.51
C HIS A 45 9.81 13.07 12.74
N MET A 46 9.86 12.84 11.42
CA MET A 46 10.98 13.27 10.59
C MET A 46 10.78 14.64 9.92
N LYS A 47 9.59 15.24 10.11
CA LYS A 47 9.21 16.54 9.55
C LYS A 47 9.36 16.61 8.04
N PHE A 48 9.19 15.47 7.36
CA PHE A 48 9.16 15.46 5.91
C PHE A 48 7.92 16.21 5.42
N PRO A 49 8.06 17.01 4.35
CA PRO A 49 6.92 17.47 3.59
C PRO A 49 5.99 16.33 3.18
N ASP A 50 4.68 16.56 3.21
CA ASP A 50 3.64 15.57 2.89
C ASP A 50 3.90 14.89 1.54
N GLY A 51 4.19 15.66 0.48
CA GLY A 51 4.49 15.11 -0.84
C GLY A 51 5.72 14.21 -0.85
N LYS A 52 6.77 14.58 -0.11
CA LYS A 52 7.98 13.75 0.05
C LYS A 52 7.66 12.45 0.80
N ALA A 53 6.89 12.53 1.88
CA ALA A 53 6.48 11.36 2.65
C ALA A 53 5.60 10.41 1.83
N LEU A 54 4.61 10.93 1.10
CA LEU A 54 3.75 10.15 0.21
C LEU A 54 4.56 9.49 -0.92
N ALA A 55 5.50 10.22 -1.51
CA ALA A 55 6.36 9.68 -2.57
C ALA A 55 7.25 8.54 -2.08
N TRP A 56 7.93 8.71 -0.93
CA TRP A 56 8.76 7.65 -0.33
C TRP A 56 7.93 6.44 0.10
N GLY A 57 6.76 6.66 0.71
CA GLY A 57 5.83 5.57 1.06
C GLY A 57 5.37 4.78 -0.18
N ALA A 58 5.10 5.47 -1.28
CA ALA A 58 4.76 4.83 -2.54
C ALA A 58 5.96 4.11 -3.17
N LEU A 59 7.17 4.68 -3.17
CA LEU A 59 8.37 4.01 -3.65
C LEU A 59 8.69 2.73 -2.87
N PHE A 60 8.49 2.74 -1.55
CA PHE A 60 8.61 1.54 -0.72
C PHE A 60 7.65 0.44 -1.19
N LYS A 61 6.36 0.76 -1.35
CA LYS A 61 5.35 -0.19 -1.83
C LYS A 61 5.66 -0.66 -3.25
N SER A 62 6.09 0.25 -4.13
CA SER A 62 6.55 -0.08 -5.47
C SER A 62 7.65 -1.15 -5.43
N ALA A 63 8.72 -0.92 -4.66
CA ALA A 63 9.80 -1.88 -4.52
C ALA A 63 9.33 -3.23 -3.94
N ALA A 64 8.48 -3.20 -2.91
CA ALA A 64 7.93 -4.40 -2.27
C ALA A 64 7.05 -5.26 -3.21
N TYR A 65 6.42 -4.64 -4.22
CA TYR A 65 5.66 -5.33 -5.27
C TYR A 65 6.43 -5.54 -6.58
N GLY A 66 7.62 -4.95 -6.73
CA GLY A 66 8.56 -5.20 -7.83
C GLY A 66 9.48 -6.39 -7.59
N PHE A 67 10.02 -6.53 -6.38
CA PHE A 67 10.90 -7.64 -5.99
C PHE A 67 10.27 -9.06 -6.01
N PRO A 68 8.94 -9.29 -5.96
CA PRO A 68 8.33 -10.58 -6.24
C PRO A 68 8.77 -11.21 -7.56
N MET A 69 9.05 -10.40 -8.60
CA MET A 69 9.59 -10.93 -9.85
C MET A 69 10.95 -11.59 -9.64
N VAL A 70 11.82 -10.94 -8.88
CA VAL A 70 13.15 -11.45 -8.53
C VAL A 70 13.04 -12.71 -7.65
N GLY A 71 12.15 -12.69 -6.65
CA GLY A 71 11.89 -13.85 -5.78
C GLY A 71 11.37 -15.06 -6.54
N ALA A 72 10.44 -14.86 -7.47
CA ALA A 72 9.89 -15.92 -8.31
C ALA A 72 10.97 -16.56 -9.20
N ILE A 73 11.78 -15.75 -9.89
CA ILE A 73 12.87 -16.26 -10.75
C ILE A 73 13.91 -17.01 -9.91
N ILE A 74 14.33 -16.46 -8.78
CA ILE A 74 15.32 -17.08 -7.90
C ILE A 74 14.84 -18.45 -7.39
N SER A 75 13.58 -18.51 -6.91
CA SER A 75 13.00 -19.74 -6.38
C SER A 75 12.76 -20.80 -7.45
N ASP A 76 12.16 -20.43 -8.58
CA ASP A 76 11.77 -21.40 -9.61
C ASP A 76 12.96 -21.89 -10.47
N VAL A 77 14.01 -21.08 -10.63
CA VAL A 77 15.15 -21.43 -11.50
C VAL A 77 16.36 -21.96 -10.73
N PHE A 78 16.68 -21.43 -9.54
CA PHE A 78 17.98 -21.66 -8.91
C PHE A 78 17.89 -22.34 -7.53
N TRP A 79 17.13 -21.78 -6.59
CA TRP A 79 17.26 -22.12 -5.17
C TRP A 79 16.19 -23.07 -4.64
N GLY A 80 15.02 -23.13 -5.28
CA GLY A 80 13.81 -23.70 -4.69
C GLY A 80 13.16 -22.74 -3.67
N LYS A 81 11.88 -22.99 -3.37
CA LYS A 81 11.05 -22.10 -2.54
C LYS A 81 11.56 -21.96 -1.11
N PHE A 82 11.89 -23.08 -0.44
CA PHE A 82 12.31 -23.06 0.98
C PHE A 82 13.55 -22.17 1.21
N ARG A 83 14.61 -22.34 0.39
CA ARG A 83 15.83 -21.53 0.51
C ARG A 83 15.57 -20.05 0.23
N THR A 84 14.75 -19.77 -0.76
CA THR A 84 14.34 -18.40 -1.10
C THR A 84 13.60 -17.76 0.08
N ILE A 85 12.55 -18.40 0.59
CA ILE A 85 11.81 -17.88 1.75
C ILE A 85 12.77 -17.68 2.94
N PHE A 86 13.61 -18.65 3.27
CA PHE A 86 14.54 -18.56 4.40
C PHE A 86 15.51 -17.36 4.29
N ILE A 87 16.20 -17.21 3.16
CA ILE A 87 17.19 -16.14 2.96
C ILE A 87 16.50 -14.76 2.96
N PHE A 88 15.41 -14.62 2.21
CA PHE A 88 14.69 -13.35 2.13
C PHE A 88 13.98 -13.01 3.45
N SER A 89 13.55 -13.99 4.26
CA SER A 89 13.03 -13.75 5.61
C SER A 89 14.09 -13.19 6.56
N ILE A 90 15.35 -13.64 6.45
CA ILE A 90 16.46 -13.04 7.22
C ILE A 90 16.68 -11.59 6.79
N ILE A 91 16.75 -11.32 5.47
CA ILE A 91 16.90 -9.95 4.94
C ILE A 91 15.74 -9.06 5.43
N TYR A 92 14.52 -9.56 5.41
CA TYR A 92 13.34 -8.85 5.88
C TYR A 92 13.46 -8.55 7.39
N ALA A 93 13.75 -9.56 8.22
CA ALA A 93 13.91 -9.39 9.66
C ALA A 93 15.01 -8.37 10.00
N THR A 94 16.17 -8.44 9.31
CA THR A 94 17.24 -7.45 9.44
C THR A 94 16.76 -6.05 9.06
N GLY A 95 16.06 -5.91 7.93
CA GLY A 95 15.50 -4.62 7.49
C GLY A 95 14.54 -4.02 8.54
N CYS A 96 13.66 -4.83 9.13
CA CYS A 96 12.74 -4.36 10.17
C CYS A 96 13.46 -3.95 11.47
N VAL A 97 14.47 -4.72 11.88
CA VAL A 97 15.29 -4.37 13.05
C VAL A 97 16.07 -3.08 12.81
N CYS A 98 16.66 -2.92 11.63
CA CYS A 98 17.35 -1.69 11.24
C CYS A 98 16.39 -0.50 11.21
N LEU A 99 15.18 -0.68 10.67
CA LEU A 99 14.15 0.35 10.64
C LEU A 99 13.76 0.80 12.05
N ALA A 100 13.54 -0.16 12.96
CA ALA A 100 13.14 0.11 14.34
C ALA A 100 14.23 0.79 15.17
N LEU A 101 15.50 0.45 14.95
CA LEU A 101 16.62 0.94 15.76
C LEU A 101 17.29 2.18 15.19
N PHE A 102 17.35 2.32 13.86
CA PHE A 102 18.17 3.32 13.18
C PHE A 102 17.37 4.21 12.20
N GLY A 103 16.07 3.97 12.01
CA GLY A 103 15.23 4.67 11.04
C GLY A 103 14.97 6.17 11.30
N SER A 104 15.71 6.81 12.22
CA SER A 104 15.57 8.22 12.59
C SER A 104 16.22 9.21 11.62
N SER A 105 17.11 8.74 10.73
CA SER A 105 17.69 9.56 9.65
C SER A 105 17.13 9.14 8.30
N GLU A 106 17.05 10.08 7.34
CA GLU A 106 16.53 9.80 6.00
C GLU A 106 17.27 8.64 5.31
N PHE A 107 18.60 8.66 5.35
CA PHE A 107 19.42 7.60 4.76
C PHE A 107 19.13 6.24 5.38
N ALA A 108 19.11 6.16 6.72
CA ALA A 108 18.88 4.91 7.42
C ALA A 108 17.44 4.39 7.24
N LEU A 109 16.45 5.29 7.19
CA LEU A 109 15.07 4.96 6.85
C LEU A 109 15.00 4.30 5.47
N VAL A 110 15.52 4.97 4.44
CA VAL A 110 15.47 4.48 3.05
C VAL A 110 16.24 3.17 2.88
N ALA A 111 17.44 3.06 3.47
CA ALA A 111 18.23 1.83 3.44
C ALA A 111 17.49 0.66 4.10
N SER A 112 16.88 0.89 5.26
CA SER A 112 16.11 -0.14 5.98
C SER A 112 14.86 -0.55 5.21
N LEU A 113 14.12 0.42 4.64
CA LEU A 113 12.97 0.14 3.78
C LEU A 113 13.35 -0.63 2.52
N GLY A 114 14.54 -0.38 1.95
CA GLY A 114 15.09 -1.16 0.83
C GLY A 114 15.28 -2.63 1.19
N LEU A 115 15.83 -2.92 2.37
CA LEU A 115 15.96 -4.29 2.89
C LEU A 115 14.59 -4.94 3.14
N VAL A 116 13.66 -4.18 3.74
CA VAL A 116 12.28 -4.64 3.97
C VAL A 116 11.59 -5.00 2.64
N ALA A 117 11.67 -4.12 1.65
CA ALA A 117 11.07 -4.32 0.33
C ALA A 117 11.67 -5.53 -0.39
N LEU A 118 12.99 -5.69 -0.34
CA LEU A 118 13.69 -6.85 -0.91
C LEU A 118 13.24 -8.15 -0.23
N GLY A 119 13.17 -8.14 1.10
CA GLY A 119 12.74 -9.27 1.93
C GLY A 119 11.31 -9.71 1.65
N THR A 120 10.32 -8.83 1.84
CA THR A 120 8.90 -9.15 1.59
C THR A 120 8.66 -9.53 0.13
N GLY A 121 9.30 -8.82 -0.80
CA GLY A 121 9.18 -9.10 -2.23
C GLY A 121 9.67 -10.50 -2.58
N GLY A 122 10.83 -10.92 -2.08
CA GLY A 122 11.37 -12.26 -2.32
C GLY A 122 10.49 -13.40 -1.78
N ILE A 123 9.75 -13.17 -0.70
CA ILE A 123 8.93 -14.17 0.00
C ILE A 123 7.54 -14.31 -0.60
N LYS A 124 6.87 -13.19 -0.94
CA LYS A 124 5.47 -13.14 -1.43
C LYS A 124 5.12 -14.18 -2.50
N PRO A 125 5.88 -14.36 -3.60
CA PRO A 125 5.51 -15.33 -4.65
C PRO A 125 5.71 -16.80 -4.21
N CYS A 126 6.53 -17.04 -3.18
CA CYS A 126 6.94 -18.37 -2.76
C CYS A 126 6.01 -18.98 -1.70
N VAL A 127 5.46 -18.18 -0.79
CA VAL A 127 4.72 -18.70 0.39
C VAL A 127 3.38 -19.32 0.01
N SER A 128 2.59 -18.63 -0.81
CA SER A 128 1.27 -19.13 -1.25
C SER A 128 1.39 -20.42 -2.05
N THR A 129 2.41 -20.53 -2.89
CA THR A 129 2.68 -21.76 -3.66
C THR A 129 3.27 -22.86 -2.78
N ASN A 130 4.01 -22.51 -1.71
CA ASN A 130 4.52 -23.47 -0.73
C ASN A 130 3.40 -24.13 0.10
N VAL A 131 2.26 -23.46 0.32
CA VAL A 131 1.06 -24.06 0.95
C VAL A 131 0.56 -25.23 0.10
N GLY A 132 0.36 -25.00 -1.20
CA GLY A 132 -0.15 -26.02 -2.12
C GLY A 132 0.75 -27.24 -2.23
N ASP A 133 2.07 -27.03 -2.22
CA ASP A 133 3.06 -28.11 -2.31
C ASP A 133 3.05 -29.09 -1.12
N GLN A 134 2.40 -28.74 0.01
CA GLN A 134 2.33 -29.63 1.17
C GLN A 134 1.32 -30.77 1.01
N PHE A 135 0.46 -30.70 -0.01
CA PHE A 135 -0.62 -31.66 -0.22
C PHE A 135 -0.28 -32.65 -1.33
N ASP A 136 -0.76 -33.87 -1.17
CA ASP A 136 -0.74 -34.93 -2.18
C ASP A 136 -2.17 -35.32 -2.58
N ALA A 137 -2.30 -36.33 -3.45
CA ALA A 137 -3.61 -36.77 -3.93
C ALA A 137 -4.54 -37.29 -2.82
N LYS A 138 -4.00 -37.76 -1.68
CA LYS A 138 -4.82 -38.30 -0.58
C LYS A 138 -5.46 -37.17 0.24
N ASN A 139 -4.67 -36.16 0.59
CA ASN A 139 -5.15 -35.04 1.42
C ASN A 139 -5.57 -33.79 0.60
N ALA A 140 -5.65 -33.89 -0.73
CA ALA A 140 -6.03 -32.79 -1.62
C ALA A 140 -7.38 -32.13 -1.25
N HIS A 141 -8.32 -32.91 -0.70
CA HIS A 141 -9.62 -32.42 -0.24
C HIS A 141 -9.52 -31.41 0.94
N LEU A 142 -8.35 -31.29 1.58
CA LEU A 142 -8.09 -30.35 2.68
C LEU A 142 -7.45 -29.02 2.22
N ILE A 143 -7.07 -28.90 0.94
CA ILE A 143 -6.39 -27.71 0.40
C ILE A 143 -7.23 -26.45 0.62
N GLU A 144 -8.53 -26.51 0.30
CA GLU A 144 -9.44 -25.36 0.45
C GLU A 144 -9.50 -24.88 1.92
N ARG A 145 -9.54 -25.82 2.86
CA ARG A 145 -9.52 -25.51 4.30
C ARG A 145 -8.21 -24.86 4.72
N ALA A 146 -7.07 -25.28 4.15
CA ALA A 146 -5.78 -24.67 4.43
C ALA A 146 -5.67 -23.25 3.86
N PHE A 147 -6.16 -23.00 2.65
CA PHE A 147 -6.24 -21.65 2.09
C PHE A 147 -7.21 -20.74 2.87
N SER A 148 -8.30 -21.29 3.41
CA SER A 148 -9.18 -20.56 4.32
C SER A 148 -8.47 -20.14 5.62
N LEU A 149 -7.68 -21.02 6.23
CA LEU A 149 -6.85 -20.68 7.41
C LEU A 149 -5.79 -19.64 7.06
N PHE A 150 -5.16 -19.76 5.89
CA PHE A 150 -4.19 -18.80 5.39
C PHE A 150 -4.80 -17.40 5.21
N TYR A 151 -6.01 -17.33 4.63
CA TYR A 151 -6.76 -16.09 4.46
C TYR A 151 -7.17 -15.47 5.81
N MET A 152 -7.56 -16.30 6.78
CA MET A 152 -7.84 -15.84 8.14
C MET A 152 -6.60 -15.22 8.80
N ALA A 153 -5.43 -15.85 8.64
CA ALA A 153 -4.16 -15.33 9.15
C ALA A 153 -3.79 -13.96 8.54
N ILE A 154 -4.02 -13.76 7.23
CA ILE A 154 -3.81 -12.47 6.57
C ILE A 154 -4.65 -11.36 7.20
N ASN A 155 -5.96 -11.59 7.34
CA ASN A 155 -6.89 -10.59 7.88
C ASN A 155 -6.63 -10.32 9.36
N ALA A 156 -6.34 -11.36 10.15
CA ALA A 156 -6.01 -11.20 11.56
C ALA A 156 -4.71 -10.41 11.75
N GLY A 157 -3.64 -10.78 11.01
CA GLY A 157 -2.34 -10.12 11.12
C GLY A 157 -2.42 -8.64 10.75
N SER A 158 -3.06 -8.33 9.63
CA SER A 158 -3.27 -6.94 9.16
C SER A 158 -4.15 -6.13 10.10
N SER A 159 -5.28 -6.66 10.56
CA SER A 159 -6.20 -5.93 11.43
C SER A 159 -5.55 -5.58 12.77
N ILE A 160 -4.86 -6.54 13.38
CA ILE A 160 -4.18 -6.33 14.67
C ILE A 160 -3.05 -5.30 14.52
N SER A 161 -2.25 -5.37 13.45
CA SER A 161 -1.15 -4.43 13.26
C SER A 161 -1.62 -3.01 12.94
N ILE A 162 -2.68 -2.85 12.15
CA ILE A 162 -3.27 -1.53 11.84
C ILE A 162 -3.86 -0.88 13.11
N PHE A 163 -4.36 -1.67 14.07
CA PHE A 163 -4.78 -1.13 15.36
C PHE A 163 -3.59 -0.80 16.28
N LEU A 164 -2.63 -1.72 16.40
CA LEU A 164 -1.55 -1.65 17.38
C LEU A 164 -0.42 -0.68 16.99
N CYS A 165 0.06 -0.71 15.75
CA CYS A 165 1.22 0.10 15.33
C CYS A 165 0.97 1.61 15.45
N PRO A 166 -0.17 2.17 14.98
CA PRO A 166 -0.51 3.57 15.24
C PRO A 166 -0.74 3.86 16.72
N ALA A 167 -1.22 2.86 17.48
CA ALA A 167 -1.38 3.01 18.92
C ALA A 167 -0.03 3.29 19.60
N LEU A 168 0.99 2.50 19.26
CA LEU A 168 2.37 2.63 19.75
C LEU A 168 3.07 3.89 19.25
N LEU A 169 2.81 4.31 18.01
CA LEU A 169 3.48 5.48 17.41
C LEU A 169 3.18 6.77 18.17
N ASP A 170 1.91 7.02 18.50
CA ASP A 170 1.50 8.26 19.18
C ASP A 170 1.71 8.20 20.69
N ASP A 171 2.03 7.04 21.27
CA ASP A 171 2.21 6.91 22.72
C ASP A 171 3.53 7.57 23.15
N PRO A 172 3.51 8.55 24.09
CA PRO A 172 4.71 9.26 24.53
C PRO A 172 5.81 8.38 25.14
N ASN A 173 5.44 7.21 25.70
CA ASN A 173 6.37 6.30 26.36
C ASN A 173 7.02 5.30 25.39
N TRP A 174 6.30 4.93 24.32
CA TRP A 174 6.75 3.91 23.36
C TRP A 174 7.33 4.54 22.10
N GLY A 175 6.54 5.38 21.41
CA GLY A 175 6.94 6.11 20.22
C GLY A 175 7.41 5.23 19.03
N PRO A 176 8.15 5.81 18.07
CA PRO A 176 8.51 5.15 16.81
C PRO A 176 9.31 3.85 16.95
N LYS A 177 10.23 3.79 17.92
CA LYS A 177 11.10 2.62 18.12
C LYS A 177 10.28 1.36 18.35
N TRP A 178 9.23 1.45 19.15
CA TRP A 178 8.35 0.31 19.44
C TRP A 178 7.26 0.12 18.40
N ALA A 179 6.77 1.20 17.78
CA ALA A 179 5.83 1.12 16.67
C ALA A 179 6.39 0.32 15.47
N PHE A 180 7.67 0.51 15.12
CA PHE A 180 8.41 -0.31 14.16
C PHE A 180 9.02 -1.59 14.78
N GLY A 181 9.28 -1.57 16.09
CA GLY A 181 9.80 -2.72 16.83
C GLY A 181 8.84 -3.90 16.90
N ALA A 182 7.53 -3.66 17.04
CA ALA A 182 6.53 -4.71 17.01
C ALA A 182 6.53 -5.50 15.67
N PRO A 183 6.48 -4.84 14.49
CA PRO A 183 6.74 -5.49 13.20
C PRO A 183 8.07 -6.27 13.14
N ALA A 184 9.15 -5.72 13.71
CA ALA A 184 10.46 -6.38 13.71
C ALA A 184 10.48 -7.66 14.54
N ILE A 185 9.94 -7.63 15.76
CA ILE A 185 9.79 -8.80 16.63
C ILE A 185 8.96 -9.88 15.92
N MET A 186 7.83 -9.49 15.34
CA MET A 186 6.97 -10.42 14.61
C MET A 186 7.68 -11.05 13.42
N MET A 187 8.46 -10.30 12.64
CA MET A 187 9.21 -10.85 11.50
C MET A 187 10.35 -11.79 11.93
N VAL A 188 11.03 -11.49 13.04
CA VAL A 188 12.02 -12.41 13.63
C VAL A 188 11.35 -13.70 14.08
N LEU A 189 10.22 -13.62 14.78
CA LEU A 189 9.44 -14.77 15.20
C LEU A 189 8.94 -15.60 14.00
N ALA A 190 8.45 -14.94 12.95
CA ALA A 190 8.04 -15.59 11.71
C ALA A 190 9.18 -16.44 11.13
N THR A 191 10.38 -15.85 11.06
CA THR A 191 11.58 -16.52 10.56
C THR A 191 11.95 -17.73 11.41
N VAL A 192 11.93 -17.60 12.74
CA VAL A 192 12.23 -18.71 13.67
C VAL A 192 11.21 -19.85 13.53
N VAL A 193 9.92 -19.52 13.47
CA VAL A 193 8.84 -20.50 13.28
C VAL A 193 8.99 -21.22 11.94
N PHE A 194 9.28 -20.47 10.86
CA PHE A 194 9.52 -21.06 9.55
C PHE A 194 10.67 -22.07 9.58
N ILE A 195 11.80 -21.73 10.21
CA ILE A 195 12.96 -22.63 10.35
C ILE A 195 12.62 -23.86 11.20
N ALA A 196 11.86 -23.70 12.28
CA ALA A 196 11.44 -24.81 13.13
C ALA A 196 10.60 -25.86 12.36
N GLY A 197 9.83 -25.40 11.36
CA GLY A 197 9.07 -26.27 10.45
C GLY A 197 9.90 -27.04 9.42
N ARG A 198 11.22 -26.78 9.29
CA ARG A 198 12.05 -27.26 8.16
C ARG A 198 11.95 -28.76 7.87
N ALA A 199 11.88 -29.58 8.92
CA ALA A 199 11.88 -31.04 8.80
C ALA A 199 10.52 -31.59 8.33
N ARG A 200 9.48 -30.76 8.31
CA ARG A 200 8.10 -31.12 7.99
C ARG A 200 7.67 -30.62 6.61
N TYR A 201 8.43 -29.72 5.98
CA TYR A 201 8.07 -29.19 4.67
C TYR A 201 8.36 -30.17 3.54
N VAL A 202 7.41 -30.27 2.63
CA VAL A 202 7.65 -30.80 1.30
C VAL A 202 8.44 -29.76 0.51
N MET A 203 9.62 -30.15 0.01
CA MET A 203 10.51 -29.26 -0.75
C MET A 203 10.55 -29.70 -2.21
N VAL A 204 9.83 -28.96 -3.07
CA VAL A 204 9.81 -29.20 -4.51
C VAL A 204 11.10 -28.65 -5.15
N PRO A 205 11.79 -29.43 -6.00
CA PRO A 205 13.01 -28.97 -6.69
C PRO A 205 12.70 -27.88 -7.73
N PRO A 206 13.67 -26.99 -8.03
CA PRO A 206 13.49 -25.93 -9.02
C PRO A 206 13.27 -26.49 -10.43
N ALA A 207 12.46 -25.79 -11.23
CA ALA A 207 12.09 -26.18 -12.60
C ALA A 207 13.22 -25.95 -13.63
N GLY A 208 14.14 -25.03 -13.35
CA GLY A 208 15.34 -24.80 -14.17
C GLY A 208 15.05 -24.48 -15.65
N LYS A 209 15.73 -25.18 -16.58
CA LYS A 209 15.67 -24.89 -18.03
C LYS A 209 14.28 -25.06 -18.65
N ALA A 210 13.40 -25.87 -18.06
CA ALA A 210 12.05 -26.08 -18.57
C ALA A 210 11.21 -24.79 -18.47
N TRP A 211 11.38 -24.04 -17.38
CA TRP A 211 10.72 -22.76 -17.16
C TRP A 211 11.12 -21.72 -18.23
N LEU A 212 12.43 -21.61 -18.49
CA LEU A 212 12.97 -20.67 -19.49
C LEU A 212 12.40 -20.93 -20.89
N LYS A 213 12.33 -22.21 -21.29
CA LYS A 213 11.79 -22.59 -22.60
C LYS A 213 10.33 -22.17 -22.77
N GLU A 214 9.54 -22.21 -21.70
CA GLU A 214 8.12 -21.89 -21.76
C GLU A 214 7.87 -20.38 -21.78
N VAL A 215 8.56 -19.62 -20.92
CA VAL A 215 8.45 -18.15 -20.87
C VAL A 215 8.89 -17.51 -22.20
N PHE A 216 10.02 -17.95 -22.75
CA PHE A 216 10.57 -17.41 -24.00
C PHE A 216 10.02 -18.10 -25.26
N SER A 217 9.02 -18.96 -25.13
CA SER A 217 8.30 -19.49 -26.30
C SER A 217 7.49 -18.38 -26.97
N ALA A 218 7.23 -18.52 -28.27
CA ALA A 218 6.44 -17.55 -29.01
C ALA A 218 5.03 -17.38 -28.42
N ASP A 219 4.42 -18.46 -27.93
CA ASP A 219 3.09 -18.44 -27.32
C ASP A 219 3.12 -17.83 -25.92
N GLY A 220 4.15 -18.15 -25.12
CA GLY A 220 4.40 -17.53 -23.81
C GLY A 220 4.58 -16.02 -23.91
N LEU A 221 5.42 -15.53 -24.82
CA LEU A 221 5.64 -14.10 -25.04
C LEU A 221 4.38 -13.38 -25.53
N LYS A 222 3.61 -13.98 -26.44
CA LYS A 222 2.32 -13.43 -26.90
C LYS A 222 1.32 -13.33 -25.75
N LEU A 223 1.21 -14.35 -24.91
CA LEU A 223 0.34 -14.35 -23.73
C LEU A 223 0.75 -13.26 -22.74
N ILE A 224 2.04 -13.18 -22.41
CA ILE A 224 2.59 -12.17 -21.50
C ILE A 224 2.29 -10.76 -22.02
N ALA A 225 2.49 -10.51 -23.32
CA ALA A 225 2.18 -9.22 -23.92
C ALA A 225 0.69 -8.86 -23.81
N LYS A 226 -0.21 -9.81 -24.08
CA LYS A 226 -1.67 -9.61 -23.93
C LYS A 226 -2.06 -9.30 -22.48
N LEU A 227 -1.50 -10.03 -21.51
CA LEU A 227 -1.78 -9.81 -20.08
C LEU A 227 -1.15 -8.52 -19.57
N ALA A 228 0.04 -8.14 -20.04
CA ALA A 228 0.69 -6.89 -19.67
C ALA A 228 -0.17 -5.66 -20.00
N VAL A 229 -0.87 -5.66 -21.15
CA VAL A 229 -1.82 -4.59 -21.50
C VAL A 229 -2.95 -4.50 -20.48
N LEU A 230 -3.54 -5.64 -20.07
CA LEU A 230 -4.54 -5.67 -18.99
C LEU A 230 -3.96 -5.10 -17.69
N TYR A 231 -2.73 -5.46 -17.34
CA TYR A 231 -2.07 -5.04 -16.09
C TYR A 231 -1.76 -3.54 -16.03
N VAL A 232 -1.58 -2.87 -17.16
CA VAL A 232 -1.47 -1.39 -17.18
C VAL A 232 -2.75 -0.73 -16.68
N PHE A 233 -3.92 -1.24 -17.07
CA PHE A 233 -5.20 -0.71 -16.54
C PHE A 233 -5.39 -1.03 -15.06
N VAL A 234 -5.01 -2.24 -14.64
CA VAL A 234 -5.03 -2.64 -13.23
C VAL A 234 -4.05 -1.80 -12.39
N ALA A 235 -2.93 -1.36 -12.97
CA ALA A 235 -1.99 -0.48 -12.27
C ALA A 235 -2.61 0.87 -11.90
N ILE A 236 -3.48 1.42 -12.76
CA ILE A 236 -4.19 2.67 -12.47
C ILE A 236 -5.17 2.47 -11.31
N PHE A 237 -5.85 1.32 -11.23
CA PHE A 237 -6.65 0.96 -10.06
C PHE A 237 -5.81 0.96 -8.77
N TRP A 238 -4.63 0.34 -8.79
CA TRP A 238 -3.74 0.30 -7.62
C TRP A 238 -3.23 1.70 -7.24
N ALA A 239 -3.01 2.59 -8.21
CA ALA A 239 -2.61 3.97 -7.93
C ALA A 239 -3.63 4.74 -7.08
N LEU A 240 -4.92 4.35 -7.11
CA LEU A 240 -5.95 4.91 -6.24
C LEU A 240 -6.07 4.09 -4.95
N TRP A 241 -6.22 2.77 -5.06
CA TRP A 241 -6.40 1.89 -3.90
C TRP A 241 -5.29 2.06 -2.86
N ASP A 242 -4.02 2.11 -3.29
CA ASP A 242 -2.89 2.22 -2.37
C ASP A 242 -2.79 3.57 -1.65
N GLN A 243 -3.50 4.61 -2.09
CA GLN A 243 -3.59 5.85 -1.31
C GLN A 243 -4.40 5.65 -0.02
N GLY A 244 -5.30 4.66 0.00
CA GLY A 244 -6.05 4.21 1.18
C GLY A 244 -5.28 3.30 2.12
N ASN A 245 -4.13 2.77 1.68
CA ASN A 245 -3.29 1.85 2.44
C ASN A 245 -2.05 2.57 2.98
N GLY A 246 -2.23 3.28 4.11
CA GLY A 246 -1.17 4.02 4.78
C GLY A 246 -0.68 5.29 4.06
N GLY A 247 -1.46 5.79 3.09
CA GLY A 247 -1.07 6.90 2.20
C GLY A 247 -1.84 8.20 2.43
N ALA A 248 -2.26 8.85 1.34
CA ALA A 248 -2.89 10.17 1.36
C ALA A 248 -4.17 10.24 2.20
N LEU A 249 -4.96 9.17 2.25
CA LEU A 249 -6.18 9.14 3.06
C LEU A 249 -5.88 9.16 4.57
N VAL A 250 -4.72 8.64 4.99
CA VAL A 250 -4.28 8.75 6.39
C VAL A 250 -3.91 10.19 6.72
N LEU A 251 -3.20 10.89 5.82
CA LEU A 251 -2.89 12.32 6.02
C LEU A 251 -4.16 13.17 6.04
N GLN A 252 -5.14 12.89 5.18
CA GLN A 252 -6.45 13.54 5.22
C GLN A 252 -7.15 13.32 6.59
N ALA A 253 -7.09 12.10 7.13
CA ALA A 253 -7.67 11.75 8.42
C ALA A 253 -6.94 12.35 9.63
N GLN A 254 -5.67 12.75 9.47
CA GLN A 254 -4.91 13.45 10.52
C GLN A 254 -5.41 14.87 10.77
N SER A 255 -6.17 15.46 9.84
CA SER A 255 -6.75 16.79 10.04
C SER A 255 -7.57 16.86 11.34
N PRO A 256 -7.40 17.92 12.16
CA PRO A 256 -8.17 18.10 13.39
C PRO A 256 -9.65 18.36 13.11
N LEU A 257 -10.00 18.77 11.90
CA LEU A 257 -11.38 18.99 11.47
C LEU A 257 -12.13 17.69 11.17
N MET A 258 -11.45 16.55 11.08
CA MET A 258 -12.11 15.27 10.92
C MET A 258 -12.43 14.66 12.29
N ASP A 259 -13.71 14.65 12.65
CA ASP A 259 -14.20 13.93 13.83
C ASP A 259 -14.10 12.42 13.59
N LYS A 260 -13.23 11.77 14.36
CA LYS A 260 -12.90 10.35 14.29
C LYS A 260 -13.65 9.52 15.35
N SER A 261 -14.66 10.11 16.00
CA SER A 261 -15.50 9.40 16.96
C SER A 261 -16.41 8.39 16.26
N ILE A 262 -16.44 7.17 16.79
CA ILE A 262 -17.33 6.10 16.31
C ILE A 262 -18.39 5.87 17.38
N PHE A 263 -19.63 6.24 17.04
CA PHE A 263 -20.81 6.16 17.92
C PHE A 263 -20.63 6.82 19.30
N GLY A 264 -19.65 7.72 19.47
CA GLY A 264 -19.29 8.31 20.77
C GLY A 264 -18.62 7.34 21.76
N LEU A 265 -18.31 6.11 21.36
CA LEU A 265 -17.75 5.06 22.23
C LEU A 265 -16.22 5.01 22.22
N PHE A 266 -15.62 5.26 21.05
CA PHE A 266 -14.17 5.27 20.87
C PHE A 266 -13.78 6.24 19.76
N THR A 267 -12.59 6.84 19.90
CA THR A 267 -12.00 7.72 18.89
C THR A 267 -10.90 6.98 18.15
N LEU A 268 -11.06 6.83 16.84
CA LEU A 268 -10.05 6.20 16.01
C LEU A 268 -8.85 7.12 15.79
N LYS A 269 -7.66 6.54 15.69
CA LYS A 269 -6.49 7.22 15.12
C LYS A 269 -6.63 7.28 13.60
N ALA A 270 -6.03 8.28 12.96
CA ALA A 270 -6.13 8.49 11.52
C ALA A 270 -5.76 7.24 10.70
N ALA A 271 -4.66 6.57 11.07
CA ALA A 271 -4.21 5.35 10.40
C ALA A 271 -5.09 4.11 10.68
N GLN A 272 -5.92 4.11 11.73
CA GLN A 272 -6.79 2.99 12.08
C GLN A 272 -8.04 2.93 11.19
N VAL A 273 -8.42 4.03 10.54
CA VAL A 273 -9.61 4.08 9.68
C VAL A 273 -9.57 3.01 8.59
N GLN A 274 -8.39 2.73 8.02
CA GLN A 274 -8.22 1.75 6.94
C GLN A 274 -8.54 0.30 7.34
N VAL A 275 -8.64 -0.03 8.64
CA VAL A 275 -8.94 -1.40 9.09
C VAL A 275 -10.28 -1.92 8.58
N VAL A 276 -11.21 -1.01 8.27
CA VAL A 276 -12.54 -1.35 7.78
C VAL A 276 -12.53 -2.01 6.40
N ASN A 277 -11.46 -1.85 5.62
CA ASN A 277 -11.35 -2.49 4.29
C ASN A 277 -11.50 -4.02 4.41
N GLY A 278 -10.78 -4.66 5.34
CA GLY A 278 -10.89 -6.11 5.57
C GLY A 278 -12.29 -6.55 5.99
N LEU A 279 -12.96 -5.76 6.86
CA LEU A 279 -14.34 -6.02 7.27
C LEU A 279 -15.31 -5.88 6.10
N PHE A 280 -15.15 -4.87 5.27
CA PHE A 280 -15.98 -4.67 4.09
C PHE A 280 -15.77 -5.76 3.05
N ILE A 281 -14.58 -6.33 2.89
CA ILE A 281 -14.38 -7.49 2.00
C ILE A 281 -15.25 -8.66 2.44
N LEU A 282 -15.24 -8.98 3.75
CA LEU A 282 -16.02 -10.09 4.30
C LEU A 282 -17.54 -9.89 4.12
N ILE A 283 -18.02 -8.65 4.18
CA ILE A 283 -19.44 -8.31 3.99
C ILE A 283 -19.79 -8.27 2.50
N LEU A 284 -18.97 -7.61 1.68
CA LEU A 284 -19.27 -7.33 0.28
C LEU A 284 -19.05 -8.55 -0.62
N ALA A 285 -18.08 -9.42 -0.34
CA ALA A 285 -17.84 -10.61 -1.15
C ALA A 285 -19.10 -11.50 -1.35
N PRO A 286 -19.83 -11.89 -0.27
CA PRO A 286 -21.08 -12.64 -0.43
C PRO A 286 -22.20 -11.79 -1.06
N VAL A 287 -22.29 -10.48 -0.74
CA VAL A 287 -23.30 -9.59 -1.36
C VAL A 287 -23.11 -9.49 -2.87
N PHE A 288 -21.87 -9.37 -3.35
CA PHE A 288 -21.56 -9.35 -4.77
C PHE A 288 -21.86 -10.71 -5.43
N SER A 289 -21.44 -11.79 -4.79
CA SER A 289 -21.55 -13.15 -5.36
C SER A 289 -22.99 -13.66 -5.43
N TYR A 290 -23.77 -13.48 -4.37
CA TYR A 290 -25.13 -14.01 -4.25
C TYR A 290 -26.23 -12.98 -4.54
N GLY A 291 -25.92 -11.68 -4.49
CA GLY A 291 -26.87 -10.60 -4.74
C GLY A 291 -26.62 -9.87 -6.05
N ILE A 292 -25.54 -9.09 -6.11
CA ILE A 292 -25.30 -8.14 -7.21
C ILE A 292 -25.08 -8.86 -8.55
N TYR A 293 -24.17 -9.85 -8.62
CA TYR A 293 -23.87 -10.52 -9.88
C TYR A 293 -25.09 -11.27 -10.47
N PRO A 294 -25.89 -12.03 -9.69
CA PRO A 294 -27.10 -12.64 -10.21
C PRO A 294 -28.14 -11.63 -10.70
N VAL A 295 -28.33 -10.50 -10.00
CA VAL A 295 -29.28 -9.46 -10.40
C VAL A 295 -28.81 -8.75 -11.67
N VAL A 296 -27.56 -8.31 -11.73
CA VAL A 296 -26.98 -7.68 -12.93
C VAL A 296 -26.98 -8.66 -14.12
N GLY A 297 -26.74 -9.95 -13.85
CA GLY A 297 -26.78 -11.03 -14.82
C GLY A 297 -28.12 -11.18 -15.55
N LYS A 298 -29.23 -10.70 -14.96
CA LYS A 298 -30.55 -10.64 -15.63
C LYS A 298 -30.61 -9.59 -16.75
N PHE A 299 -29.76 -8.57 -16.69
CA PHE A 299 -29.76 -7.46 -17.64
C PHE A 299 -28.57 -7.50 -18.60
N VAL A 300 -27.39 -7.88 -18.10
CA VAL A 300 -26.14 -7.88 -18.88
C VAL A 300 -25.29 -9.09 -18.49
N LYS A 301 -24.73 -9.79 -19.49
CA LYS A 301 -23.78 -10.88 -19.24
C LYS A 301 -22.58 -10.39 -18.42
N VAL A 302 -22.38 -10.97 -17.24
CA VAL A 302 -21.32 -10.60 -16.30
C VAL A 302 -20.03 -11.35 -16.65
N THR A 303 -19.16 -10.73 -17.45
CA THR A 303 -17.84 -11.28 -17.83
C THR A 303 -16.73 -10.70 -16.94
N PRO A 304 -15.58 -11.39 -16.79
CA PRO A 304 -14.45 -10.87 -16.00
C PRO A 304 -14.00 -9.47 -16.45
N LEU A 305 -13.83 -9.26 -17.76
CA LEU A 305 -13.45 -7.94 -18.28
C LEU A 305 -14.52 -6.86 -18.01
N ARG A 306 -15.81 -7.19 -18.05
CA ARG A 306 -16.87 -6.23 -17.69
C ARG A 306 -16.83 -5.87 -16.22
N LYS A 307 -16.55 -6.84 -15.33
CA LYS A 307 -16.36 -6.56 -13.89
C LYS A 307 -15.19 -5.63 -13.67
N ILE A 308 -14.03 -5.89 -14.28
CA ILE A 308 -12.84 -5.03 -14.18
C ILE A 308 -13.18 -3.61 -14.66
N GLY A 309 -13.82 -3.46 -15.82
CA GLY A 309 -14.20 -2.14 -16.36
C GLY A 309 -15.16 -1.38 -15.44
N ALA A 310 -16.17 -2.06 -14.88
CA ALA A 310 -17.07 -1.46 -13.90
C ALA A 310 -16.31 -1.06 -12.62
N GLY A 311 -15.38 -1.89 -12.15
CA GLY A 311 -14.58 -1.61 -10.98
C GLY A 311 -13.68 -0.37 -11.12
N LEU A 312 -13.13 -0.12 -12.32
CA LEU A 312 -12.40 1.14 -12.61
C LEU A 312 -13.29 2.38 -12.44
N VAL A 313 -14.54 2.31 -12.90
CA VAL A 313 -15.51 3.40 -12.71
C VAL A 313 -15.86 3.58 -11.23
N VAL A 314 -16.19 2.49 -10.53
CA VAL A 314 -16.55 2.51 -9.10
C VAL A 314 -15.43 3.05 -8.23
N MET A 315 -14.16 2.74 -8.55
CA MET A 315 -13.01 3.29 -7.83
C MET A 315 -12.94 4.82 -7.95
N GLY A 316 -13.16 5.39 -9.15
CA GLY A 316 -13.23 6.85 -9.31
C GLY A 316 -14.38 7.48 -8.51
N SER A 317 -15.51 6.79 -8.36
CA SER A 317 -16.62 7.25 -7.51
C SER A 317 -16.28 7.29 -6.02
N SER A 318 -15.44 6.37 -5.53
CA SER A 318 -14.91 6.46 -4.15
C SER A 318 -14.09 7.74 -3.96
N PHE A 319 -13.24 8.07 -4.94
CA PHE A 319 -12.39 9.26 -4.89
C PHE A 319 -13.15 10.58 -5.06
N LEU A 320 -14.37 10.56 -5.61
CA LEU A 320 -15.24 11.75 -5.57
C LEU A 320 -15.60 12.11 -4.13
N ILE A 321 -15.86 11.11 -3.28
CA ILE A 321 -16.16 11.31 -1.85
C ILE A 321 -14.90 11.83 -1.13
N VAL A 322 -13.73 11.27 -1.43
CA VAL A 322 -12.44 11.71 -0.87
C VAL A 322 -12.10 13.15 -1.29
N GLY A 323 -12.31 13.51 -2.55
CA GLY A 323 -12.10 14.86 -3.06
C GLY A 323 -13.04 15.88 -2.43
N TRP A 324 -14.34 15.53 -2.30
CA TRP A 324 -15.31 16.36 -1.59
C TRP A 324 -14.94 16.57 -0.11
N LEU A 325 -14.45 15.52 0.56
CA LEU A 325 -13.94 15.63 1.92
C LEU A 325 -12.79 16.64 2.02
N GLU A 326 -11.85 16.58 1.08
CA GLU A 326 -10.72 17.52 1.03
C GLU A 326 -11.20 18.97 0.87
N ASP A 327 -12.19 19.23 0.00
CA ASP A 327 -12.79 20.57 -0.16
C ASP A 327 -13.38 21.10 1.15
N GLN A 328 -14.12 20.26 1.90
CA GLN A 328 -14.68 20.67 3.18
C GLN A 328 -13.58 20.98 4.20
N LEU A 329 -12.56 20.12 4.26
CA LEU A 329 -11.41 20.31 5.15
C LEU A 329 -10.65 21.59 4.81
N MET A 330 -10.43 21.89 3.53
CA MET A 330 -9.79 23.14 3.10
C MET A 330 -10.63 24.36 3.45
N ALA A 331 -11.94 24.29 3.23
CA ALA A 331 -12.89 25.35 3.60
C ALA A 331 -13.02 25.57 5.12
N GLY A 332 -12.29 24.80 5.94
CA GLY A 332 -12.29 24.94 7.39
C GLY A 332 -13.51 24.35 8.08
N LYS A 333 -14.26 23.50 7.39
CA LYS A 333 -15.49 22.90 7.91
C LYS A 333 -15.17 21.56 8.60
N PRO A 334 -15.69 21.32 9.81
CA PRO A 334 -15.57 20.02 10.44
C PRO A 334 -16.37 18.97 9.65
N VAL A 335 -15.81 17.78 9.52
CA VAL A 335 -16.42 16.63 8.83
C VAL A 335 -16.31 15.38 9.67
N SER A 336 -17.24 14.45 9.50
CA SER A 336 -17.17 13.17 10.20
C SER A 336 -16.41 12.11 9.39
N VAL A 337 -15.68 11.25 10.10
CA VAL A 337 -14.98 10.08 9.54
C VAL A 337 -15.93 9.11 8.82
N TRP A 338 -17.24 9.13 9.11
CA TRP A 338 -18.24 8.30 8.43
C TRP A 338 -18.23 8.45 6.90
N TRP A 339 -17.91 9.64 6.39
CA TRP A 339 -17.75 9.86 4.94
C TRP A 339 -16.53 9.13 4.39
N GLN A 340 -15.44 9.10 5.16
CA GLN A 340 -14.25 8.35 4.76
C GLN A 340 -14.50 6.84 4.84
N LEU A 341 -15.27 6.37 5.84
CA LEU A 341 -15.74 4.98 5.91
C LEU A 341 -16.60 4.61 4.70
N LEU A 342 -17.48 5.52 4.25
CA LEU A 342 -18.25 5.33 3.01
C LEU A 342 -17.33 5.27 1.78
N ALA A 343 -16.30 6.13 1.70
CA ALA A 343 -15.32 6.07 0.63
C ALA A 343 -14.58 4.71 0.62
N TYR A 344 -14.16 4.20 1.78
CA TYR A 344 -13.57 2.87 1.91
C TYR A 344 -14.54 1.76 1.50
N PHE A 345 -15.84 1.87 1.81
CA PHE A 345 -16.85 0.90 1.38
C PHE A 345 -16.96 0.82 -0.15
N VAL A 346 -17.02 1.97 -0.83
CA VAL A 346 -17.06 2.03 -2.31
C VAL A 346 -15.73 1.56 -2.92
N LEU A 347 -14.60 1.90 -2.27
CA LEU A 347 -13.26 1.46 -2.67
C LEU A 347 -13.14 -0.07 -2.58
N THR A 348 -13.63 -0.69 -1.52
CA THR A 348 -13.65 -2.15 -1.35
C THR A 348 -14.59 -2.82 -2.37
N ALA A 349 -15.72 -2.20 -2.70
CA ALA A 349 -16.58 -2.69 -3.78
C ALA A 349 -15.84 -2.72 -5.13
N ALA A 350 -15.05 -1.67 -5.44
CA ALA A 350 -14.20 -1.64 -6.62
C ALA A 350 -13.09 -2.71 -6.57
N GLU A 351 -12.51 -2.97 -5.40
CA GLU A 351 -11.50 -4.00 -5.19
C GLU A 351 -12.00 -5.41 -5.54
N LEU A 352 -13.23 -5.75 -5.15
CA LEU A 352 -13.84 -7.04 -5.53
C LEU A 352 -14.05 -7.16 -7.05
N LEU A 353 -14.40 -6.06 -7.71
CA LEU A 353 -14.63 -6.01 -9.14
C LEU A 353 -13.33 -6.09 -9.96
N VAL A 354 -12.26 -5.46 -9.49
CA VAL A 354 -10.96 -5.40 -10.19
C VAL A 354 -10.00 -6.46 -9.69
N SER A 355 -9.53 -6.36 -8.45
CA SER A 355 -8.39 -7.15 -7.93
C SER A 355 -8.68 -8.64 -7.92
N VAL A 356 -9.80 -9.05 -7.31
CA VAL A 356 -10.19 -10.47 -7.22
C VAL A 356 -10.42 -11.06 -8.60
N THR A 357 -11.16 -10.34 -9.46
CA THR A 357 -11.48 -10.79 -10.81
C THR A 357 -10.25 -10.86 -11.71
N ALA A 358 -9.37 -9.85 -11.66
CA ALA A 358 -8.17 -9.81 -12.48
C ALA A 358 -7.17 -10.89 -12.07
N LEU A 359 -7.03 -11.18 -10.77
CA LEU A 359 -6.19 -12.26 -10.28
C LEU A 359 -6.71 -13.62 -10.75
N GLU A 360 -8.00 -13.89 -10.60
CA GLU A 360 -8.65 -15.13 -11.06
C GLU A 360 -8.52 -15.29 -12.58
N PHE A 361 -8.78 -14.23 -13.33
CA PHE A 361 -8.64 -14.20 -14.79
C PHE A 361 -7.21 -14.51 -15.21
N SER A 362 -6.23 -13.85 -14.61
CA SER A 362 -4.80 -14.06 -14.88
C SER A 362 -4.38 -15.50 -14.58
N TYR A 363 -4.94 -16.10 -13.53
CA TYR A 363 -4.67 -17.48 -13.17
C TYR A 363 -5.22 -18.48 -14.20
N LYS A 364 -6.41 -18.22 -14.74
CA LYS A 364 -7.06 -19.03 -15.79
C LYS A 364 -6.37 -18.91 -17.16
N GLN A 365 -5.84 -17.73 -17.47
CA GLN A 365 -5.11 -17.47 -18.72
C GLN A 365 -3.65 -17.98 -18.68
N ALA A 366 -3.14 -18.42 -17.52
CA ALA A 366 -1.75 -18.81 -17.37
C ALA A 366 -1.50 -20.33 -17.58
N PRO A 367 -0.56 -20.71 -18.47
CA PRO A 367 -0.08 -22.08 -18.59
C PRO A 367 0.47 -22.60 -17.27
N LEU A 368 0.32 -23.91 -17.03
CA LEU A 368 0.62 -24.53 -15.73
C LEU A 368 2.06 -24.30 -15.25
N ARG A 369 3.06 -24.28 -16.15
CA ARG A 369 4.47 -24.19 -15.73
C ARG A 369 4.97 -22.76 -15.54
N ILE A 370 4.26 -21.74 -16.04
CA ILE A 370 4.60 -20.31 -15.84
C ILE A 370 3.59 -19.57 -14.97
N LYS A 371 2.67 -20.29 -14.32
CA LYS A 371 1.61 -19.72 -13.50
C LYS A 371 2.12 -18.80 -12.39
N SER A 372 3.14 -19.21 -11.62
CA SER A 372 3.79 -18.37 -10.61
C SER A 372 4.37 -17.08 -11.19
N PHE A 373 4.93 -17.15 -12.39
CA PHE A 373 5.48 -15.99 -13.10
C PHE A 373 4.39 -15.03 -13.57
N ILE A 374 3.27 -15.53 -14.10
CA ILE A 374 2.11 -14.69 -14.44
C ILE A 374 1.54 -14.00 -13.19
N MET A 375 1.52 -14.68 -12.03
CA MET A 375 1.11 -14.05 -10.77
C MET A 375 2.11 -12.96 -10.32
N ALA A 376 3.41 -13.19 -10.50
CA ALA A 376 4.41 -12.15 -10.26
C ALA A 376 4.24 -10.95 -11.22
N LEU A 377 3.90 -11.19 -12.49
CA LEU A 377 3.56 -10.12 -13.45
C LEU A 377 2.31 -9.35 -13.03
N PHE A 378 1.30 -10.02 -12.48
CA PHE A 378 0.14 -9.33 -11.91
C PHE A 378 0.54 -8.39 -10.77
N LEU A 379 1.43 -8.81 -9.86
CA LEU A 379 1.92 -7.95 -8.77
C LEU A 379 2.72 -6.73 -9.29
N LEU A 380 3.33 -6.81 -10.48
CA LEU A 380 3.94 -5.64 -11.11
C LEU A 380 2.91 -4.54 -11.44
N SER A 381 1.62 -4.86 -11.60
CA SER A 381 0.60 -3.82 -11.74
C SER A 381 0.53 -2.94 -10.47
N THR A 382 0.66 -3.54 -9.28
CA THR A 382 0.72 -2.81 -8.01
C THR A 382 2.00 -1.98 -7.90
N MET A 383 3.13 -2.51 -8.37
CA MET A 383 4.38 -1.72 -8.48
C MET A 383 4.17 -0.47 -9.35
N LEU A 384 3.64 -0.65 -10.55
CA LEU A 384 3.39 0.45 -11.49
C LEU A 384 2.42 1.49 -10.92
N GLY A 385 1.34 1.05 -10.24
CA GLY A 385 0.40 1.95 -9.58
C GLY A 385 1.07 2.84 -8.53
N ASN A 386 1.94 2.25 -7.70
CA ASN A 386 2.68 3.02 -6.70
C ASN A 386 3.75 3.92 -7.32
N LEU A 387 4.37 3.54 -8.45
CA LEU A 387 5.24 4.46 -9.19
C LEU A 387 4.50 5.69 -9.69
N VAL A 388 3.26 5.53 -10.18
CA VAL A 388 2.42 6.67 -10.57
C VAL A 388 2.21 7.62 -9.39
N ILE A 389 1.88 7.10 -8.20
CA ILE A 389 1.73 7.91 -6.97
C ILE A 389 3.03 8.67 -6.67
N ALA A 390 4.18 7.99 -6.70
CA ALA A 390 5.48 8.60 -6.41
C ALA A 390 5.82 9.72 -7.39
N VAL A 391 5.68 9.46 -8.70
CA VAL A 391 5.95 10.44 -9.76
C VAL A 391 5.04 11.65 -9.63
N VAL A 392 3.74 11.44 -9.41
CA VAL A 392 2.78 12.54 -9.23
C VAL A 392 3.16 13.40 -8.03
N ASN A 393 3.50 12.79 -6.89
CA ASN A 393 3.88 13.55 -5.69
C ASN A 393 5.19 14.34 -5.90
N PHE A 394 6.23 13.76 -6.49
CA PHE A 394 7.47 14.50 -6.78
C PHE A 394 7.27 15.60 -7.82
N ALA A 395 6.54 15.32 -8.90
CA ALA A 395 6.25 16.30 -9.95
C ALA A 395 5.30 17.41 -9.49
N SER A 396 4.49 17.17 -8.45
CA SER A 396 3.56 18.16 -7.94
C SER A 396 4.24 19.28 -7.14
N VAL A 397 5.42 19.02 -6.57
CA VAL A 397 6.15 19.99 -5.75
C VAL A 397 6.74 21.09 -6.64
N LYS A 398 6.40 22.34 -6.35
CA LYS A 398 6.89 23.53 -7.05
C LYS A 398 7.66 24.43 -6.06
N PRO A 399 8.93 24.74 -6.34
CA PRO A 399 9.66 25.75 -5.56
C PRO A 399 8.92 27.08 -5.59
N MET A 400 8.92 27.78 -4.46
CA MET A 400 8.28 29.07 -4.28
C MET A 400 9.32 30.10 -3.86
N THR A 401 9.40 31.21 -4.58
CA THR A 401 10.29 32.32 -4.22
C THR A 401 9.59 33.23 -3.21
N THR A 402 10.12 33.26 -1.99
CA THR A 402 9.67 34.15 -0.91
C THR A 402 10.51 35.42 -0.92
N GLN A 403 9.86 36.58 -0.96
CA GLN A 403 10.51 37.90 -0.98
C GLN A 403 10.84 38.39 0.44
N ALA A 404 9.94 38.16 1.39
CA ALA A 404 10.11 38.55 2.78
C ALA A 404 9.29 37.62 3.69
N ILE A 405 9.72 37.43 4.93
CA ILE A 405 8.91 36.78 5.97
C ILE A 405 8.88 37.68 7.20
N GLU A 406 7.68 37.99 7.67
CA GLU A 406 7.47 38.66 8.95
C GLU A 406 7.25 37.60 10.02
N ALA A 407 8.20 37.51 10.96
CA ALA A 407 8.16 36.61 12.10
C ALA A 407 7.55 37.34 13.31
N GLY A 408 6.82 36.60 14.15
CA GLY A 408 6.19 37.14 15.35
C GLY A 408 5.17 36.16 15.93
N ALA A 409 4.10 36.70 16.53
CA ALA A 409 2.96 35.89 16.98
C ALA A 409 2.23 35.19 15.81
N GLN A 410 2.37 35.74 14.60
CA GLN A 410 1.90 35.16 13.36
C GLN A 410 3.02 35.26 12.33
N THR A 411 3.30 34.16 11.64
CA THR A 411 4.25 34.15 10.53
C THR A 411 3.56 34.50 9.21
N TRP A 412 4.06 35.51 8.52
CA TRP A 412 3.58 35.93 7.21
C TRP A 412 4.67 35.77 6.15
N LEU A 413 4.33 35.18 5.01
CA LEU A 413 5.19 35.06 3.84
C LEU A 413 4.78 36.09 2.80
N THR A 414 5.72 36.81 2.21
CA THR A 414 5.49 37.63 1.02
C THR A 414 5.99 36.85 -0.20
N VAL A 415 5.10 36.57 -1.15
CA VAL A 415 5.41 35.76 -2.34
C VAL A 415 4.98 36.49 -3.61
N ALA A 416 5.63 36.17 -4.72
CA ALA A 416 5.13 36.57 -6.03
C ALA A 416 3.77 35.91 -6.29
N ASP A 417 2.82 36.68 -6.84
CA ASP A 417 1.47 36.22 -7.18
C ASP A 417 0.68 35.59 -6.01
N GLY A 418 0.87 36.09 -4.79
CA GLY A 418 0.21 35.55 -3.58
C GLY A 418 -1.31 35.48 -3.67
N SER A 419 -1.94 36.33 -4.48
CA SER A 419 -3.39 36.31 -4.72
C SER A 419 -3.93 35.02 -5.36
N GLN A 420 -3.08 34.19 -5.96
CA GLN A 420 -3.47 32.89 -6.54
C GLN A 420 -3.60 31.78 -5.48
N PHE A 421 -3.09 31.99 -4.27
CA PHE A 421 -3.16 31.02 -3.21
C PHE A 421 -4.54 31.00 -2.56
N VAL A 422 -4.89 29.87 -1.98
CA VAL A 422 -6.17 29.69 -1.27
C VAL A 422 -5.96 29.23 0.17
N PRO A 423 -6.83 29.61 1.11
CA PRO A 423 -6.81 29.07 2.46
C PRO A 423 -6.86 27.53 2.46
N GLY A 424 -6.08 26.90 3.34
CA GLY A 424 -5.90 25.46 3.42
C GLY A 424 -4.87 24.89 2.43
N GLN A 425 -4.33 25.69 1.51
CA GLN A 425 -3.26 25.23 0.61
C GLN A 425 -1.99 24.90 1.39
N LYS A 426 -1.34 23.80 1.02
CA LYS A 426 -0.12 23.32 1.67
C LYS A 426 1.12 24.10 1.19
N ILE A 427 1.97 24.45 2.15
CA ILE A 427 3.29 25.07 1.95
C ILE A 427 4.32 24.26 2.74
N ASP A 428 5.41 23.89 2.10
CA ASP A 428 6.47 23.12 2.71
C ASP A 428 7.70 23.97 2.99
N PHE A 429 8.34 23.69 4.11
CA PHE A 429 9.63 24.27 4.48
C PHE A 429 10.66 23.16 4.66
N ASN A 430 11.86 23.36 4.13
CA ASN A 430 12.95 22.37 4.18
C ASN A 430 13.86 22.49 5.42
N GLY A 431 13.51 23.35 6.39
CA GLY A 431 14.29 23.60 7.61
C GLY A 431 15.54 24.48 7.44
N LYS A 432 15.85 24.95 6.23
CA LYS A 432 17.07 25.75 5.94
C LYS A 432 16.80 27.24 5.77
N THR A 433 15.58 27.70 6.04
CA THR A 433 15.17 29.10 5.89
C THR A 433 15.77 30.03 6.95
N GLY A 434 16.30 29.48 8.05
CA GLY A 434 16.80 30.24 9.19
C GLY A 434 15.70 30.71 10.16
N LEU A 435 14.43 30.42 9.87
CA LEU A 435 13.32 30.67 10.78
C LEU A 435 13.27 29.64 11.90
N LYS A 436 13.01 30.14 13.11
CA LYS A 436 12.77 29.30 14.28
C LYS A 436 11.33 29.44 14.75
N GLN A 437 10.58 28.34 14.77
CA GLN A 437 9.27 28.25 15.40
C GLN A 437 9.44 27.99 16.90
N MET A 438 8.66 28.67 17.73
CA MET A 438 8.59 28.38 19.16
C MET A 438 7.63 27.21 19.39
N VAL A 439 8.18 26.04 19.69
CA VAL A 439 7.41 24.79 19.86
C VAL A 439 7.49 24.34 21.32
N LYS A 440 6.38 23.83 21.88
CA LYS A 440 6.40 23.26 23.23
C LYS A 440 7.19 21.95 23.24
N ASN A 441 8.20 21.85 24.09
CA ASN A 441 8.91 20.61 24.36
C ASN A 441 8.03 19.63 25.15
N LYS A 442 8.53 18.42 25.41
CA LYS A 442 7.79 17.39 26.18
C LYS A 442 7.43 17.81 27.61
N LYS A 443 8.06 18.86 28.16
CA LYS A 443 7.78 19.44 29.48
C LYS A 443 6.85 20.65 29.41
N GLY A 444 6.41 21.04 28.22
CA GLY A 444 5.53 22.19 27.98
C GLY A 444 6.24 23.54 27.85
N GLU A 445 7.59 23.55 27.86
CA GLU A 445 8.40 24.76 27.72
C GLU A 445 8.58 25.11 26.24
N LEU A 446 8.59 26.39 25.89
CA LEU A 446 8.79 26.83 24.50
C LEU A 446 10.29 26.78 24.14
N GLU A 447 10.62 25.99 23.11
CA GLU A 447 11.97 25.90 22.56
C GLU A 447 11.96 26.28 21.07
N PRO A 448 13.01 26.96 20.57
CA PRO A 448 13.16 27.29 19.17
C PRO A 448 13.51 26.04 18.36
N ALA A 449 12.69 25.69 17.37
CA ALA A 449 12.92 24.62 16.40
C ALA A 449 12.91 25.17 14.97
N ASP A 450 13.63 24.55 14.04
CA ASP A 450 13.56 24.97 12.63
C ASP A 450 12.13 24.82 12.08
N VAL A 451 11.70 25.77 11.25
CA VAL A 451 10.44 25.63 10.50
C VAL A 451 10.65 24.60 9.40
N GLU A 452 10.20 23.38 9.63
CA GLU A 452 10.33 22.26 8.70
C GLU A 452 9.04 21.43 8.60
N GLY A 453 8.80 20.87 7.41
CA GLY A 453 7.61 20.09 7.10
C GLY A 453 6.51 20.90 6.43
N THR A 454 5.28 20.39 6.47
CA THR A 454 4.12 20.97 5.78
C THR A 454 3.27 21.83 6.72
N PHE A 455 2.96 23.02 6.24
CA PHE A 455 2.11 24.04 6.86
C PHE A 455 0.96 24.39 5.93
N LEU A 456 -0.03 25.14 6.44
CA LEU A 456 -1.22 25.53 5.69
C LEU A 456 -1.28 27.05 5.56
N VAL A 457 -1.80 27.53 4.42
CA VAL A 457 -2.20 28.93 4.27
C VAL A 457 -3.44 29.17 5.14
N ALA A 458 -3.32 30.02 6.14
CA ALA A 458 -4.44 30.45 6.98
C ALA A 458 -5.26 31.55 6.29
N GLU A 459 -4.57 32.51 5.68
CA GLU A 459 -5.18 33.71 5.11
C GLU A 459 -4.30 34.30 4.00
N VAL A 460 -4.93 34.94 3.02
CA VAL A 460 -4.28 35.59 1.88
C VAL A 460 -4.64 37.08 1.87
N GLN A 461 -3.64 37.94 1.88
CA GLN A 461 -3.77 39.40 1.79
C GLN A 461 -2.88 39.94 0.67
N GLY A 462 -3.41 40.01 -0.54
CA GLY A 462 -2.64 40.41 -1.73
C GLY A 462 -1.48 39.44 -1.96
N ASN A 463 -0.24 39.91 -1.79
CA ASN A 463 0.97 39.09 -1.94
C ASN A 463 1.45 38.46 -0.62
N ARG A 464 0.71 38.66 0.48
CA ARG A 464 1.07 38.15 1.80
C ARG A 464 0.22 36.93 2.17
N LEU A 465 0.88 35.88 2.64
CA LEU A 465 0.26 34.62 3.07
C LEU A 465 0.53 34.42 4.56
N ARG A 466 -0.51 34.33 5.38
CA ARG A 466 -0.37 33.90 6.77
C ARG A 466 -0.29 32.38 6.82
N VAL A 467 0.69 31.82 7.51
CA VAL A 467 0.82 30.36 7.66
C VAL A 467 0.37 29.89 9.04
N MET A 468 -0.22 28.70 9.07
CA MET A 468 -0.63 27.98 10.28
C MET A 468 -0.11 26.55 10.24
N THR A 469 -0.05 25.89 11.39
CA THR A 469 0.32 24.47 11.49
C THR A 469 -0.75 23.57 10.89
N ALA A 470 -0.45 22.29 10.66
CA ALA A 470 -1.45 21.29 10.26
C ALA A 470 -2.58 21.13 11.31
N ALA A 471 -2.31 21.47 12.58
CA ALA A 471 -3.31 21.54 13.65
C ALA A 471 -4.18 22.81 13.60
N ARG A 472 -3.95 23.69 12.61
CA ARG A 472 -4.62 24.99 12.43
C ARG A 472 -4.35 25.98 13.57
N GLU A 473 -3.16 25.89 14.15
CA GLU A 473 -2.66 26.84 15.16
C GLU A 473 -1.72 27.86 14.50
N ASP A 474 -1.68 29.09 15.01
CA ASP A 474 -0.77 30.12 14.51
C ASP A 474 0.70 29.68 14.67
N VAL A 475 1.51 29.92 13.64
CA VAL A 475 2.96 29.72 13.71
C VAL A 475 3.57 30.92 14.43
N ILE A 476 4.08 30.69 15.63
CA ILE A 476 4.86 31.67 16.38
C ILE A 476 6.32 31.48 15.99
N SER A 477 6.91 32.45 15.30
CA SER A 477 8.29 32.35 14.79
C SER A 477 9.17 33.54 15.17
N GLN A 478 10.48 33.31 15.18
CA GLN A 478 11.51 34.32 15.38
C GLN A 478 12.63 34.17 14.33
N GLY A 479 13.37 35.26 14.12
CA GLY A 479 14.49 35.34 13.17
C GLY A 479 14.16 36.15 11.92
N GLU A 480 15.21 36.60 11.22
CA GLU A 480 15.12 37.22 9.90
C GLU A 480 15.47 36.19 8.83
N MET A 481 14.57 35.99 7.87
CA MET A 481 14.86 35.11 6.76
C MET A 481 15.86 35.79 5.82
N LYS A 482 16.98 35.13 5.53
CA LYS A 482 17.82 35.48 4.38
C LYS A 482 17.05 35.04 3.15
N ALA A 483 16.72 35.95 2.24
CA ALA A 483 16.01 35.65 0.99
C ALA A 483 16.65 34.42 0.31
N ALA A 484 16.02 33.25 0.42
CA ALA A 484 16.62 32.00 -0.04
C ALA A 484 15.63 30.85 -0.13
N ASP A 485 15.78 30.14 -1.24
CA ASP A 485 15.42 28.77 -1.53
C ASP A 485 15.11 27.87 -0.32
N GLY A 486 14.01 27.12 -0.41
CA GLY A 486 13.65 26.11 0.57
C GLY A 486 12.18 26.08 0.98
N VAL A 487 11.38 26.95 0.38
CA VAL A 487 9.92 26.90 0.48
C VAL A 487 9.34 26.36 -0.82
N SER A 488 8.38 25.47 -0.74
CA SER A 488 7.67 24.93 -1.90
C SER A 488 6.18 24.84 -1.66
N THR A 489 5.41 24.77 -2.73
CA THR A 489 3.97 24.48 -2.70
C THR A 489 3.65 23.39 -3.73
N TYR A 490 2.37 23.11 -3.92
CA TYR A 490 1.89 22.02 -4.77
C TYR A 490 1.13 22.57 -5.96
N SER A 491 1.34 21.97 -7.13
CA SER A 491 0.57 22.26 -8.34
C SER A 491 -0.84 21.68 -8.29
N LEU A 492 -1.01 20.51 -7.67
CA LEU A 492 -2.29 19.90 -7.40
C LEU A 492 -2.73 20.29 -5.98
N VAL A 493 -3.46 21.41 -5.88
CA VAL A 493 -3.91 21.95 -4.60
C VAL A 493 -5.15 21.21 -4.11
N GLY A 494 -5.09 20.63 -2.92
CA GLY A 494 -6.26 20.10 -2.24
C GLY A 494 -6.98 18.97 -3.00
N SER A 495 -8.29 19.14 -3.20
CA SER A 495 -9.14 18.18 -3.92
C SER A 495 -8.71 17.95 -5.37
N ALA A 496 -8.01 18.90 -5.99
CA ALA A 496 -7.45 18.75 -7.34
C ALA A 496 -6.50 17.55 -7.45
N TYR A 497 -5.80 17.20 -6.36
CA TYR A 497 -4.98 16.00 -6.29
C TYR A 497 -5.83 14.73 -6.51
N TYR A 498 -6.95 14.60 -5.80
CA TYR A 498 -7.84 13.45 -5.95
C TYR A 498 -8.55 13.46 -7.30
N TYR A 499 -8.99 14.62 -7.77
CA TYR A 499 -9.64 14.77 -9.08
C TYR A 499 -8.72 14.42 -10.25
N PHE A 500 -7.41 14.68 -10.14
CA PHE A 500 -6.43 14.18 -11.11
C PHE A 500 -6.48 12.65 -11.23
N PHE A 501 -6.47 11.92 -10.11
CA PHE A 501 -6.55 10.45 -10.14
C PHE A 501 -7.90 9.94 -10.65
N ILE A 502 -9.01 10.65 -10.37
CA ILE A 502 -10.34 10.32 -10.92
C ILE A 502 -10.33 10.45 -12.44
N ALA A 503 -9.79 11.55 -12.98
CA ALA A 503 -9.70 11.75 -14.41
C ALA A 503 -8.88 10.63 -15.07
N VAL A 504 -7.72 10.28 -14.49
CA VAL A 504 -6.86 9.21 -14.99
C VAL A 504 -7.59 7.87 -15.00
N ILE A 505 -8.28 7.47 -13.91
CA ILE A 505 -8.94 6.16 -13.86
C ILE A 505 -10.19 6.08 -14.75
N TRP A 506 -10.94 7.17 -14.92
CA TRP A 506 -12.11 7.15 -15.80
C TRP A 506 -11.75 7.20 -17.27
N ILE A 507 -10.70 7.94 -17.65
CA ILE A 507 -10.12 7.85 -19.00
C ILE A 507 -9.66 6.41 -19.25
N ALA A 508 -8.96 5.81 -18.30
CA ALA A 508 -8.54 4.41 -18.38
C ALA A 508 -9.74 3.46 -18.49
N ALA A 509 -10.84 3.70 -17.77
CA ALA A 509 -12.05 2.88 -17.85
C ALA A 509 -12.70 2.94 -19.24
N VAL A 510 -12.76 4.12 -19.86
CA VAL A 510 -13.29 4.29 -21.22
C VAL A 510 -12.41 3.55 -22.24
N ILE A 511 -11.10 3.74 -22.18
CA ILE A 511 -10.15 3.04 -23.06
C ILE A 511 -10.23 1.52 -22.84
N PHE A 512 -10.30 1.09 -21.59
CA PHE A 512 -10.42 -0.32 -21.23
C PHE A 512 -11.71 -0.95 -21.75
N ALA A 513 -12.83 -0.22 -21.73
CA ALA A 513 -14.10 -0.70 -22.28
C ALA A 513 -14.02 -0.95 -23.80
N ILE A 514 -13.22 -0.15 -24.52
CA ILE A 514 -12.93 -0.38 -25.95
C ILE A 514 -12.04 -1.62 -26.11
N TYR A 515 -10.94 -1.69 -25.35
CA TYR A 515 -10.01 -2.83 -25.36
C TYR A 515 -10.71 -4.16 -25.06
N ALA A 516 -11.58 -4.19 -24.05
CA ALA A 516 -12.32 -5.38 -23.63
C ALA A 516 -13.24 -5.96 -24.72
N LYS A 517 -13.70 -5.15 -25.68
CA LYS A 517 -14.49 -5.64 -26.82
C LYS A 517 -13.67 -6.49 -27.80
N PHE A 518 -12.37 -6.22 -27.90
CA PHE A 518 -11.47 -6.89 -28.84
C PHE A 518 -10.63 -7.99 -28.18
N TYR A 519 -10.70 -8.14 -26.86
CA TYR A 519 -9.96 -9.15 -26.15
C TYR A 519 -10.50 -10.55 -26.43
N LYS A 520 -9.62 -11.47 -26.85
CA LYS A 520 -9.94 -12.89 -27.05
C LYS A 520 -9.36 -13.71 -25.90
N GLU A 521 -10.24 -14.27 -25.08
CA GLU A 521 -9.90 -15.11 -23.93
C GLU A 521 -9.31 -16.45 -24.38
N GLN A 522 -8.28 -16.94 -23.69
CA GLN A 522 -7.71 -18.29 -23.85
C GLN A 522 -7.65 -18.97 -22.48
N ASP A 523 -8.48 -19.98 -22.24
CA ASP A 523 -8.56 -20.63 -20.94
C ASP A 523 -7.68 -21.88 -20.90
N PHE A 524 -6.70 -21.89 -19.97
CA PHE A 524 -5.85 -23.05 -19.73
C PHE A 524 -6.40 -23.82 -18.52
N VAL A 525 -7.36 -24.71 -18.78
CA VAL A 525 -7.95 -25.59 -17.75
C VAL A 525 -7.13 -26.88 -17.68
N ARG A 526 -6.90 -27.37 -16.46
CA ARG A 526 -6.28 -28.68 -16.24
C ARG A 526 -7.32 -29.75 -16.57
N THR A 527 -7.12 -30.50 -17.63
CA THR A 527 -7.91 -31.69 -17.96
C THR A 527 -7.51 -32.87 -17.06
N ASP A 528 -8.46 -33.77 -16.80
CA ASP A 528 -8.30 -34.89 -15.85
C ASP A 528 -7.14 -35.83 -16.21
N ASP A 529 -6.72 -35.86 -17.49
CA ASP A 529 -5.64 -36.72 -17.98
C ASP A 529 -4.22 -36.12 -17.84
N GLY A 530 -4.09 -34.92 -17.26
CA GLY A 530 -2.79 -34.26 -17.08
C GLY A 530 -2.10 -33.80 -18.37
N ALA A 531 -2.72 -34.03 -19.54
CA ALA A 531 -2.27 -33.54 -20.84
C ALA A 531 -3.01 -32.25 -21.21
N ALA A 532 -2.26 -31.15 -21.30
CA ALA A 532 -2.80 -29.85 -21.68
C ALA A 532 -3.40 -29.90 -23.10
N SER A 533 -4.63 -29.41 -23.26
CA SER A 533 -5.13 -28.92 -24.55
C SER A 533 -5.23 -27.39 -24.46
N ALA A 534 -4.79 -26.73 -25.53
CA ALA A 534 -4.69 -25.28 -25.66
C ALA A 534 -6.02 -24.64 -26.06
#